data_AF-K8GM49-F1
#
_entry.id   AF-K8GM49-F1
#
_cell.length_a   1.000
_cell.length_b   1.000
_cell.length_c   1.000
_cell.angle_alpha   90.00
_cell.angle_beta   90.00
_cell.angle_gamma   90.00
#
_symmetry.space_group_name_H-M   'P 1'
#
loop_
_entity.id
_entity.type
_entity.pdbx_description
1 polymer ?
#
loop_
_entity_poly.entity_id
_entity_poly.type
_entity_poly.pdbx_seq_one_letter_code
_entity_poly.pdbx_strand_id
1 'polypeptide(L)' 'MFGLGWPEVIIISVVAILIFGPKKIPELGSTLGKTLRGFKEEVSKPDEESTDLDQQD' A
#
# COMPACT_ATOMS: atom_id res chain seq x y z
N MET A 1 -8.96 -8.26 -31.38
CA MET A 1 -7.67 -7.55 -31.47
C MET A 1 -7.12 -7.45 -30.06
N PHE A 2 -5.99 -8.11 -29.79
CA PHE A 2 -5.24 -8.15 -28.52
C PHE A 2 -6.06 -7.88 -27.25
N GLY A 3 -6.81 -8.89 -26.80
CA GLY A 3 -7.30 -8.89 -25.42
C GLY A 3 -6.09 -9.08 -24.53
N LEU A 4 -5.75 -8.09 -23.69
CA LEU A 4 -4.77 -8.25 -22.62
C LEU A 4 -5.31 -9.32 -21.68
N GLY A 5 -4.91 -10.56 -21.92
CA GLY A 5 -5.26 -11.68 -21.09
C GLY A 5 -4.30 -11.79 -19.91
N TRP A 6 -4.69 -12.65 -18.97
CA TRP A 6 -3.79 -13.12 -17.91
C TRP A 6 -2.42 -13.61 -18.42
N PRO A 7 -2.31 -14.31 -19.58
CA PRO A 7 -1.02 -14.74 -20.11
C PRO A 7 -0.05 -13.59 -20.42
N GLU A 8 -0.52 -12.53 -21.07
CA GLU A 8 0.30 -11.37 -21.44
C GLU A 8 0.83 -10.64 -20.19
N VAL A 9 -0.01 -10.49 -19.17
CA VAL A 9 0.39 -9.86 -17.89
C VAL A 9 1.47 -10.69 -17.18
N ILE A 10 1.38 -12.02 -17.23
CA ILE A 10 2.39 -12.91 -16.66
C ILE A 10 3.72 -12.76 -17.42
N ILE A 11 3.71 -12.66 -18.75
CA ILE A 11 4.93 -12.48 -19.55
C ILE A 11 5.61 -11.14 -19.23
N ILE A 12 4.83 -10.07 -19.07
CA ILE A 12 5.38 -8.76 -18.69
C ILE A 12 5.96 -8.81 -17.26
N SER A 13 5.26 -9.46 -16.33
CA SER A 13 5.71 -9.63 -14.94
C SER A 13 7.01 -10.45 -14.88
N VAL A 14 7.04 -11.57 -15.61
CA VAL A 14 8.19 -12.16 -16.31
C VAL A 14 9.46 -11.31 -16.36
N VAL A 15 9.47 -10.48 -17.41
CA VAL A 15 10.54 -9.58 -17.80
C VAL A 15 10.83 -8.54 -16.72
N ALA A 16 9.80 -7.98 -16.09
CA ALA A 16 9.97 -7.02 -15.00
C ALA A 16 10.73 -7.63 -13.81
N ILE A 17 10.41 -8.87 -13.43
CA ILE A 17 11.10 -9.61 -12.37
C ILE A 17 12.54 -9.92 -12.76
N LEU A 18 12.85 -10.16 -14.04
CA LEU A 18 14.24 -10.35 -14.47
C LEU A 18 15.07 -9.07 -14.37
N ILE A 19 14.47 -7.92 -14.68
CA ILE A 19 15.14 -6.61 -14.61
C ILE A 19 15.31 -6.15 -13.16
N PHE A 20 14.23 -6.17 -12.37
CA PHE A 20 14.22 -5.67 -11.00
C PHE A 20 14.64 -6.72 -9.97
N GLY A 21 14.52 -8.00 -10.29
CA GLY A 21 14.77 -9.12 -9.38
C GLY A 21 13.51 -9.51 -8.56
N PRO A 22 13.28 -10.81 -8.31
CA PRO A 22 12.08 -11.29 -7.60
C PRO A 22 12.03 -10.83 -6.13
N LYS A 23 13.19 -10.47 -5.55
CA LYS A 23 13.27 -9.96 -4.17
C LYS A 23 12.86 -8.50 -4.05
N LYS A 24 12.97 -7.69 -5.11
CA LYS A 24 12.66 -6.26 -5.06
C LYS A 24 11.17 -5.97 -5.02
N ILE A 25 10.36 -6.79 -5.68
CA ILE A 25 8.88 -6.66 -5.65
C ILE A 25 8.31 -6.76 -4.22
N PRO A 26 8.59 -7.82 -3.42
CA PRO A 26 8.10 -7.92 -2.04
C PRO A 26 8.77 -6.92 -1.08
N GLU A 27 10.01 -6.52 -1.34
CA GLU A 27 10.73 -5.50 -0.55
C GLU A 27 10.08 -4.12 -0.71
N LEU A 28 9.76 -3.73 -1.94
CA LEU A 28 9.00 -2.52 -2.26
C LEU A 28 7.58 -2.60 -1.68
N GLY A 29 6.87 -3.71 -1.88
CA GLY A 29 5.53 -3.93 -1.32
C GLY A 29 5.50 -3.87 0.21
N SER A 30 6.51 -4.41 0.89
CA SER A 30 6.62 -4.35 2.36
C SER A 30 6.85 -2.92 2.85
N THR A 31 7.68 -2.14 2.14
CA THR A 31 7.96 -0.74 2.48
C THR A 31 6.74 0.15 2.25
N LEU A 32 6.09 -0.01 1.10
CA LEU A 32 4.84 0.69 0.77
C LEU A 32 3.71 0.27 1.73
N GLY A 33 3.62 -1.01 2.07
CA GLY A 33 2.61 -1.53 2.99
C GLY A 33 2.76 -0.98 4.41
N LYS A 34 3.99 -0.85 4.93
CA LYS A 34 4.25 -0.18 6.21
C LYS A 34 3.83 1.29 6.17
N THR A 35 4.16 1.98 5.08
CA THR A 35 3.81 3.39 4.87
C THR A 35 2.29 3.58 4.80
N LEU A 36 1.61 2.75 3.99
CA LEU A 36 0.16 2.80 3.83
C LEU A 36 -0.58 2.39 5.12
N ARG A 37 0.01 1.48 5.91
CA ARG A 37 -0.53 1.09 7.22
C ARG A 37 -0.50 2.25 8.21
N GLY A 38 0.63 2.98 8.30
CA GLY A 38 0.72 4.22 9.09
C GLY A 38 -0.29 5.23 8.61
N PHE A 39 -0.27 5.56 7.30
CA PHE A 39 -1.25 6.47 6.71
C PHE A 39 -2.70 6.10 7.01
N LYS A 40 -3.06 4.81 6.94
CA LYS A 40 -4.39 4.33 7.31
C LYS A 40 -4.68 4.54 8.80
N GLU A 41 -3.72 4.32 9.68
CA GLU A 41 -3.85 4.49 11.12
C GLU A 41 -4.04 5.96 11.50
N GLU A 42 -3.27 6.88 10.92
CA GLU A 42 -3.48 8.32 11.08
C GLU A 42 -4.84 8.78 10.54
N VAL A 43 -5.25 8.32 9.35
CA VAL A 43 -6.55 8.67 8.74
C VAL A 43 -7.72 8.02 9.48
N SER A 44 -7.52 6.86 10.10
CA SER A 44 -8.57 6.14 10.85
C SER A 44 -8.62 6.51 12.32
N LYS A 45 -7.68 7.31 12.85
CA LYS A 45 -7.83 7.94 14.16
C LYS A 45 -8.95 8.98 14.02
N PRO A 46 -10.14 8.74 14.58
CA PRO A 46 -11.10 9.82 14.74
C PRO A 46 -10.41 10.86 15.63
N ASP A 47 -10.70 12.14 15.43
CA ASP A 47 -10.22 13.24 16.27
C ASP A 47 -10.77 13.08 17.72
N GLU A 48 -10.32 12.07 18.46
CA GLU A 48 -10.58 11.88 19.89
C GLU A 48 -9.69 12.79 20.75
N GLU A 49 -9.30 13.96 20.22
CA GLU A 49 -8.64 15.05 20.95
C GLU A 49 -9.51 16.32 20.99
N SER A 50 -10.84 16.17 20.97
CA SER A 50 -11.77 17.29 21.16
C SER A 50 -12.89 17.02 22.20
N THR A 51 -12.62 16.20 23.23
CA THR A 51 -13.56 15.99 24.35
C THR A 51 -12.93 16.17 25.74
N ASP A 52 -12.06 17.16 25.93
CA ASP A 52 -11.55 17.56 27.25
C ASP A 52 -11.58 19.09 27.42
N LEU A 53 -12.75 19.73 27.24
CA LEU A 53 -12.93 21.17 27.55
C LEU A 53 -14.26 21.57 28.22
N ASP A 54 -15.13 20.67 28.67
CA ASP A 54 -16.47 21.06 29.18
C ASP A 54 -16.94 20.40 30.49
N GLN A 55 -16.06 20.14 31.46
CA GLN A 55 -16.49 19.82 32.83
C GLN A 55 -15.58 20.48 33.90
N GLN A 56 -15.70 21.81 34.03
CA GLN A 56 -15.36 22.52 35.27
C GLN A 56 -16.27 23.75 35.40
N ASP A 57 -17.51 23.54 35.84
CA ASP A 57 -18.34 24.42 36.67
C ASP A 57 -19.57 23.65 37.20
#